data_AF-A0A3D3USE9-F1
#
_entry.id   AF-A0A3D3USE9-F1
#
_cell.length_a   1.000
_cell.length_b   1.000
_cell.length_c   1.000
_cell.angle_alpha   90.00
_cell.angle_beta   90.00
_cell.angle_gamma   90.00
#
_symmetry.space_group_name_H-M   'P 1'
#
loop_
_entity.id
_entity.type
_entity.pdbx_description
1 polymer ?
#
loop_
_entity_poly.entity_id
_entity_poly.type
_entity_poly.pdbx_seq_one_letter_code
_entity_poly.pdbx_strand_id
1 'polypeptide(L)'
;MFGGGIVYAGVMDHLSVGMIIGADWKYSDLNVQDALTNFKNHKFVKQFIDGGTVVEAGAKMIPEGGYYAIPRDPETSSIGKGNVMILGDSAGFVNMHKIKGLHNAIDSGMQAAVAITHNLDNPESAALKYTELVDQSNIAKEMKSAKNFRQTVAKFGPLQGMPLSVLGGLLPKFEVEKDYEAMSVAQYRLKPDQNFDKDTFTAVAATEHREEEPSHLKILDGDICKTKCSPEFNSPCITFCPAGVYETIHDQVKPANPSNCLHCKTCQRKCPFDNIRWTVPEGGGGPRYKRM
;
A
#
# COMPACT_ATOMS: atom_id res chain seq x y z
N MET A 1 -0.94 7.92 -14.21
CA MET A 1 -1.35 7.17 -13.01
C MET A 1 -1.10 5.71 -13.31
N PHE A 2 -0.27 5.05 -12.52
CA PHE A 2 -0.09 3.61 -12.59
C PHE A 2 -1.21 2.92 -11.81
N GLY A 3 -1.70 1.79 -12.31
CA GLY A 3 -2.74 1.03 -11.63
C GLY A 3 -3.44 0.04 -12.54
N GLY A 4 -4.37 -0.72 -11.97
CA GLY A 4 -5.15 -1.73 -12.66
C GLY A 4 -6.25 -2.31 -11.78
N GLY A 5 -7.32 -2.76 -12.43
CA GLY A 5 -8.39 -3.50 -11.77
C GLY A 5 -8.11 -5.00 -11.78
N ILE A 6 -8.62 -5.70 -10.76
CA ILE A 6 -8.54 -7.16 -10.63
C ILE A 6 -9.94 -7.73 -10.47
N VAL A 7 -10.19 -8.90 -11.07
CA VAL A 7 -11.39 -9.71 -10.86
C VAL A 7 -10.93 -11.16 -10.75
N TYR A 8 -11.12 -11.77 -9.58
CA TYR A 8 -10.81 -13.19 -9.34
C TYR A 8 -12.08 -13.95 -8.96
N ALA A 9 -12.28 -15.10 -9.59
CA ALA A 9 -13.32 -16.04 -9.18
C ALA A 9 -12.92 -16.72 -7.88
N GLY A 10 -13.78 -16.63 -6.87
CA GLY A 10 -13.61 -17.29 -5.58
C GLY A 10 -14.27 -18.68 -5.54
N VAL A 11 -14.42 -19.21 -4.32
CA VAL A 11 -15.17 -20.45 -4.07
C VAL A 11 -16.67 -20.13 -4.03
N MET A 12 -17.50 -21.08 -4.48
CA MET A 12 -18.96 -20.94 -4.57
C MET A 12 -19.38 -19.78 -5.49
N ASP A 13 -20.15 -18.84 -4.97
CA ASP A 13 -20.80 -17.71 -5.63
C ASP A 13 -20.10 -16.36 -5.36
N HIS A 14 -18.82 -16.39 -4.98
CA HIS A 14 -18.06 -15.19 -4.63
C HIS A 14 -17.08 -14.75 -5.73
N LEU A 15 -16.98 -13.43 -5.94
CA LEU A 15 -15.98 -12.79 -6.77
C LEU A 15 -15.18 -11.77 -5.94
N SER A 16 -13.87 -11.74 -6.11
CA SER A 16 -13.03 -10.66 -5.57
C SER A 16 -12.82 -9.62 -6.66
N VAL A 17 -13.31 -8.40 -6.45
CA VAL A 17 -13.14 -7.28 -7.37
C VAL A 17 -12.39 -6.16 -6.67
N GLY A 18 -11.29 -5.70 -7.28
CA GLY A 18 -10.39 -4.74 -6.64
C GLY A 18 -9.79 -3.75 -7.62
N MET A 19 -9.18 -2.71 -7.06
CA MET A 19 -8.46 -1.67 -7.79
C MET A 19 -7.13 -1.41 -7.09
N ILE A 20 -6.05 -1.42 -7.86
CA ILE A 20 -4.70 -1.09 -7.40
C ILE A 20 -4.30 0.20 -8.09
N ILE A 21 -3.91 1.21 -7.32
CA ILE A 21 -3.38 2.48 -7.82
C ILE A 21 -2.04 2.73 -7.16
N GLY A 22 -0.99 2.99 -7.96
CA GLY A 22 0.34 3.33 -7.46
C GLY A 22 0.29 4.63 -6.67
N ALA A 23 0.93 4.67 -5.50
CA ALA A 23 0.85 5.80 -4.58
C ALA A 23 1.49 7.09 -5.14
N ASP A 24 2.18 7.00 -6.28
CA ASP A 24 2.74 8.09 -7.09
C ASP A 24 1.69 8.88 -7.92
N TRP A 25 0.39 8.80 -7.60
CA TRP A 25 -0.61 9.60 -8.31
C TRP A 25 -0.54 11.10 -7.99
N LYS A 26 -0.86 11.95 -8.98
CA LYS A 26 -0.72 13.41 -8.87
C LYS A 26 -1.96 14.18 -8.42
N TYR A 27 -3.13 13.54 -8.38
CA TYR A 27 -4.40 14.24 -8.17
C TYR A 27 -4.73 14.35 -6.67
N SER A 28 -4.87 15.59 -6.17
CA SER A 28 -5.18 15.85 -4.75
C SER A 28 -6.61 15.44 -4.36
N ASP A 29 -7.51 15.44 -5.32
CA ASP A 29 -8.92 15.09 -5.15
C ASP A 29 -9.22 13.61 -5.47
N LEU A 30 -8.23 12.77 -5.80
CA LEU A 30 -8.50 11.36 -6.10
C LEU A 30 -8.85 10.57 -4.83
N ASN A 31 -10.02 9.92 -4.86
CA ASN A 31 -10.33 8.78 -4.00
C ASN A 31 -10.20 7.50 -4.83
N VAL A 32 -9.39 6.53 -4.38
CA VAL A 32 -9.18 5.25 -5.10
C VAL A 32 -10.49 4.47 -5.26
N GLN A 33 -11.46 4.68 -4.38
CA GLN A 33 -12.78 4.05 -4.44
C GLN A 33 -13.63 4.56 -5.60
N ASP A 34 -13.38 5.78 -6.06
CA ASP A 34 -13.99 6.32 -7.29
C ASP A 34 -13.50 5.52 -8.50
N ALA A 35 -12.20 5.23 -8.57
CA ALA A 35 -11.62 4.39 -9.62
C ALA A 35 -12.15 2.96 -9.57
N LEU A 36 -12.33 2.38 -8.38
CA LEU A 36 -12.97 1.08 -8.22
C LEU A 36 -14.43 1.08 -8.70
N THR A 37 -15.18 2.14 -8.39
CA THR A 37 -16.57 2.29 -8.85
C THR A 37 -16.65 2.33 -10.37
N ASN A 38 -15.80 3.12 -11.03
CA ASN A 38 -15.72 3.14 -12.49
C ASN A 38 -15.33 1.77 -13.07
N PHE A 39 -14.39 1.06 -12.44
CA PHE A 39 -13.99 -0.27 -12.88
C PHE A 39 -15.12 -1.28 -12.77
N LYS A 40 -15.88 -1.28 -11.66
CA LYS A 40 -17.09 -2.09 -11.49
C LYS A 40 -18.16 -1.77 -12.54
N ASN A 41 -18.31 -0.50 -12.91
CA ASN A 41 -19.28 -0.05 -13.92
C ASN A 41 -18.83 -0.32 -15.37
N HIS A 42 -17.57 -0.65 -15.60
CA HIS A 42 -17.08 -1.00 -16.93
C HIS A 42 -17.87 -2.20 -17.48
N LYS A 43 -18.37 -2.13 -18.72
CA LYS A 43 -19.27 -3.14 -19.33
C LYS A 43 -18.77 -4.58 -19.15
N PHE A 44 -17.46 -4.79 -19.31
CA PHE A 44 -16.85 -6.10 -19.16
C PHE A 44 -16.88 -6.64 -17.72
N VAL A 45 -16.78 -5.78 -16.71
CA VAL A 45 -16.80 -6.18 -15.29
C VAL A 45 -18.25 -6.28 -14.80
N LYS A 46 -19.07 -5.28 -15.14
CA LYS A 46 -20.46 -5.17 -14.68
C LYS A 46 -21.27 -6.43 -14.94
N GLN A 47 -21.12 -7.06 -16.11
CA GLN A 47 -21.84 -8.30 -16.47
C GLN A 47 -21.63 -9.47 -15.48
N PHE A 48 -20.54 -9.47 -14.72
CA PHE A 48 -20.23 -10.54 -13.75
C PHE A 48 -20.73 -10.23 -12.33
N ILE A 49 -20.98 -8.96 -12.01
CA ILE A 49 -21.31 -8.51 -10.65
C ILE A 49 -22.71 -7.91 -10.54
N ASP A 50 -23.41 -7.71 -11.66
CA ASP A 50 -24.77 -7.17 -11.67
C ASP A 50 -25.72 -8.09 -10.90
N GLY A 51 -26.52 -7.52 -10.01
CA GLY A 51 -27.35 -8.29 -9.06
C GLY A 51 -26.61 -8.93 -7.89
N GLY A 52 -25.28 -8.84 -7.85
CA GLY A 52 -24.47 -9.27 -6.72
C GLY A 52 -24.58 -8.34 -5.51
N THR A 53 -24.18 -8.85 -4.34
CA THR A 53 -24.14 -8.08 -3.09
C THR A 53 -22.70 -8.02 -2.57
N VAL A 54 -22.28 -6.86 -2.08
CA VAL A 54 -20.97 -6.71 -1.43
C VAL A 54 -21.06 -7.32 -0.03
N VAL A 55 -20.36 -8.43 0.20
CA VAL A 55 -20.37 -9.14 1.49
C VAL A 55 -19.17 -8.81 2.39
N GLU A 56 -18.12 -8.24 1.81
CA GLU A 56 -16.88 -7.87 2.51
C GLU A 56 -16.13 -6.83 1.68
N ALA A 57 -15.45 -5.90 2.36
CA ALA A 57 -14.76 -4.77 1.74
C ALA A 57 -13.55 -4.36 2.59
N GLY A 58 -12.54 -3.76 1.98
CA GLY A 58 -11.27 -3.53 2.65
C GLY A 58 -10.27 -2.81 1.76
N ALA A 59 -9.20 -2.34 2.37
CA ALA A 59 -8.14 -1.61 1.68
C ALA A 59 -6.79 -1.90 2.33
N LYS A 60 -5.75 -2.07 1.50
CA LYS A 60 -4.38 -2.25 1.95
C LYS A 60 -3.40 -1.60 0.98
N MET A 61 -2.34 -1.02 1.52
CA MET A 61 -1.15 -0.66 0.76
C MET A 61 -0.27 -1.89 0.54
N ILE A 62 0.24 -2.04 -0.68
CA ILE A 62 1.23 -3.05 -1.08
C ILE A 62 2.53 -2.35 -1.50
N PRO A 63 3.72 -2.92 -1.23
CA PRO A 63 4.97 -2.36 -1.69
C PRO A 63 5.15 -2.58 -3.19
N GLU A 64 5.56 -1.54 -3.91
CA GLU A 64 5.80 -1.60 -5.35
C GLU A 64 7.22 -1.21 -5.78
N GLY A 65 8.09 -0.84 -4.84
CA GLY A 65 9.46 -0.39 -5.12
C GLY A 65 10.39 -1.47 -5.73
N GLY A 66 10.05 -2.75 -5.57
CA GLY A 66 10.78 -3.87 -6.18
C GLY A 66 12.17 -4.11 -5.57
N TYR A 67 13.03 -4.81 -6.31
CA TYR A 67 14.33 -5.32 -5.82
C TYR A 67 15.23 -4.24 -5.21
N TYR A 68 15.26 -3.05 -5.81
CA TYR A 68 16.12 -1.95 -5.33
C TYR A 68 15.59 -1.22 -4.10
N ALA A 69 14.34 -1.46 -3.72
CA ALA A 69 13.72 -0.89 -2.52
C ALA A 69 13.83 -1.82 -1.30
N ILE A 70 14.38 -3.03 -1.44
CA ILE A 70 14.63 -3.93 -0.32
C ILE A 70 15.59 -3.24 0.65
N PRO A 71 15.23 -3.11 1.95
CA PRO A 71 16.08 -2.43 2.92
C PRO A 71 17.38 -3.22 3.12
N ARG A 72 18.50 -2.50 3.11
CA ARG A 72 19.84 -3.05 3.34
C ARG A 72 20.54 -2.16 4.37
N ASP A 73 21.07 -2.76 5.43
CA ASP A 73 21.91 -2.04 6.40
C ASP A 73 23.16 -1.49 5.67
N PRO A 74 23.50 -0.19 5.83
CA PRO A 74 24.58 0.43 5.07
C PRO A 74 25.98 -0.17 5.32
N GLU A 75 26.19 -0.78 6.49
CA GLU A 75 27.50 -1.32 6.89
C GLU A 75 27.67 -2.77 6.44
N THR A 76 26.62 -3.57 6.60
CA THR A 76 26.65 -5.02 6.40
C THR A 76 25.97 -5.49 5.13
N SER A 77 25.20 -4.61 4.46
CA SER A 77 24.32 -4.94 3.34
C SER A 77 23.29 -6.05 3.66
N SER A 78 22.98 -6.24 4.95
CA SER A 78 22.01 -7.24 5.41
C SER A 78 20.57 -6.72 5.38
N ILE A 79 19.60 -7.61 5.22
CA ILE A 79 18.15 -7.32 5.29
C ILE A 79 17.74 -7.39 6.77
N GLY A 80 18.17 -6.39 7.53
CA GLY A 80 18.10 -6.37 8.99
C GLY A 80 19.38 -5.80 9.60
N LYS A 81 19.58 -6.00 10.90
CA LYS A 81 20.82 -5.64 11.60
C LYS A 81 20.98 -6.52 12.84
N GLY A 82 22.17 -7.07 13.05
CA GLY A 82 22.46 -7.92 14.19
C GLY A 82 21.54 -9.15 14.24
N ASN A 83 20.79 -9.26 15.33
CA ASN A 83 19.77 -10.28 15.54
C ASN A 83 18.37 -9.93 14.99
N VAL A 84 18.18 -8.76 14.38
CA VAL A 84 16.89 -8.31 13.82
C VAL A 84 16.84 -8.55 12.30
N MET A 85 15.77 -9.16 11.82
CA MET A 85 15.53 -9.43 10.39
C MET A 85 14.24 -8.76 9.91
N ILE A 86 14.21 -8.33 8.66
CA ILE A 86 13.01 -7.79 8.01
C ILE A 86 12.54 -8.78 6.93
N LEU A 87 11.26 -9.14 6.95
CA LEU A 87 10.70 -10.22 6.14
C LEU A 87 9.35 -9.83 5.52
N GLY A 88 8.89 -10.61 4.54
CA GLY A 88 7.65 -10.37 3.79
C GLY A 88 7.54 -8.99 3.15
N ASP A 89 6.33 -8.45 3.12
CA ASP A 89 6.03 -7.14 2.56
C ASP A 89 6.72 -5.99 3.33
N SER A 90 7.08 -6.19 4.60
CA SER A 90 7.89 -5.23 5.35
C SER A 90 9.29 -5.06 4.75
N ALA A 91 9.86 -6.12 4.18
CA ALA A 91 11.11 -6.07 3.40
C ALA A 91 10.86 -5.70 1.92
N GLY A 92 9.59 -5.63 1.50
CA GLY A 92 9.22 -5.31 0.12
C GLY A 92 9.32 -6.48 -0.85
N PHE A 93 9.19 -7.73 -0.41
CA PHE A 93 9.27 -8.93 -1.27
C PHE A 93 8.03 -9.17 -2.15
N VAL A 94 7.55 -8.12 -2.82
CA VAL A 94 6.44 -8.17 -3.76
C VAL A 94 6.96 -7.97 -5.18
N ASN A 95 6.67 -8.93 -6.04
CA ASN A 95 6.87 -8.80 -7.47
C ASN A 95 5.65 -8.08 -8.08
N MET A 96 5.78 -6.77 -8.28
CA MET A 96 4.67 -5.96 -8.81
C MET A 96 4.36 -6.26 -10.28
N HIS A 97 5.30 -6.82 -11.05
CA HIS A 97 5.01 -7.26 -12.42
C HIS A 97 4.01 -8.42 -12.44
N LYS A 98 4.10 -9.34 -11.46
CA LYS A 98 3.16 -10.45 -11.29
C LYS A 98 1.97 -10.12 -10.38
N ILE A 99 2.04 -9.02 -9.62
CA ILE A 99 1.13 -8.68 -8.52
C ILE A 99 1.09 -9.82 -7.49
N LYS A 100 2.28 -10.32 -7.09
CA LYS A 100 2.41 -11.43 -6.14
C LYS A 100 3.53 -11.18 -5.14
N GLY A 101 3.27 -11.49 -3.87
CA GLY A 101 4.25 -11.43 -2.80
C GLY A 101 4.08 -12.51 -1.72
N LEU A 102 2.90 -13.13 -1.63
CA LEU A 102 2.58 -14.11 -0.59
C LEU A 102 3.59 -15.26 -0.51
N HIS A 103 3.96 -15.86 -1.64
CA HIS A 103 4.92 -16.95 -1.68
C HIS A 103 6.33 -16.50 -1.26
N ASN A 104 6.75 -15.29 -1.64
CA ASN A 104 8.02 -14.73 -1.19
C ASN A 104 7.99 -14.38 0.30
N ALA A 105 6.85 -13.94 0.83
CA ALA A 105 6.69 -13.67 2.25
C ALA A 105 6.81 -14.95 3.08
N ILE A 106 6.15 -16.02 2.65
CA ILE A 106 6.27 -17.36 3.27
C ILE A 106 7.72 -17.86 3.20
N ASP A 107 8.33 -17.83 2.02
CA ASP A 107 9.72 -18.26 1.84
C ASP A 107 10.67 -17.44 2.72
N SER A 108 10.47 -16.11 2.83
CA SER A 108 11.31 -15.27 3.70
C SER A 108 11.19 -15.65 5.17
N GLY A 109 10.00 -16.05 5.64
CA GLY A 109 9.82 -16.58 6.99
C GLY A 109 10.57 -17.89 7.20
N MET A 110 10.55 -18.78 6.20
CA MET A 110 11.31 -20.03 6.23
C MET A 110 12.83 -19.78 6.26
N GLN A 111 13.34 -18.87 5.43
CA GLN A 111 14.76 -18.51 5.43
C GLN A 111 15.19 -17.88 6.76
N ALA A 112 14.34 -17.04 7.36
CA ALA A 112 14.61 -16.45 8.67
C ALA A 112 14.68 -17.52 9.77
N ALA A 113 13.78 -18.51 9.76
CA ALA A 113 13.84 -19.63 10.70
C ALA A 113 15.14 -20.42 10.57
N VAL A 114 15.57 -20.73 9.33
CA VAL A 114 16.85 -21.41 9.08
C VAL A 114 18.03 -20.55 9.55
N ALA A 115 18.00 -19.24 9.31
CA ALA A 115 19.04 -18.33 9.78
C ALA A 115 19.16 -18.31 11.32
N ILE A 116 18.03 -18.32 12.03
CA ILE A 116 18.00 -18.41 13.50
C ILE A 116 18.65 -19.72 13.96
N THR A 117 18.28 -20.86 13.37
CA THR A 117 18.84 -22.15 13.78
C THR A 117 20.35 -22.26 13.58
N HIS A 118 20.91 -21.59 12.57
CA HIS A 118 22.36 -21.54 12.35
C HIS A 118 23.10 -20.59 13.29
N ASN A 119 22.40 -19.70 14.00
CA ASN A 119 22.99 -18.62 14.79
C ASN A 119 22.51 -18.63 16.25
N LEU A 120 22.12 -19.79 16.79
CA LEU A 120 21.68 -19.91 18.19
C LEU A 120 22.77 -19.45 19.17
N ASP A 121 24.03 -19.81 18.92
CA ASP A 121 25.18 -19.43 19.75
C ASP A 121 25.74 -18.04 19.41
N ASN A 122 25.30 -17.43 18.31
CA ASN A 122 25.73 -16.09 17.89
C ASN A 122 24.60 -15.31 17.20
N PRO A 123 23.56 -14.89 17.94
CA PRO A 123 22.37 -14.25 17.36
C PRO A 123 22.66 -12.97 16.55
N GLU A 124 23.75 -12.26 16.87
CA GLU A 124 24.14 -11.03 16.17
C GLU A 124 24.52 -11.25 14.69
N SER A 125 24.75 -12.49 14.27
CA SER A 125 25.01 -12.84 12.86
C SER A 125 23.75 -13.31 12.10
N ALA A 126 22.58 -13.34 12.76
CA ALA A 126 21.35 -13.87 12.16
C ALA A 126 20.91 -13.08 10.92
N ALA A 127 20.95 -11.74 10.95
CA ALA A 127 20.57 -10.92 9.80
C ALA A 127 21.45 -11.15 8.56
N LEU A 128 22.76 -11.32 8.77
CA LEU A 128 23.71 -11.65 7.71
C LEU A 128 23.41 -13.02 7.10
N LYS A 129 23.21 -14.04 7.94
CA LYS A 129 22.91 -15.39 7.45
C LYS A 129 21.58 -15.44 6.71
N TYR A 130 20.55 -14.76 7.23
CA TYR A 130 19.27 -14.63 6.58
C TYR A 130 19.38 -13.97 5.20
N THR A 131 20.18 -12.91 5.11
CA THR A 131 20.42 -12.22 3.85
C THR A 131 21.06 -13.13 2.82
N GLU A 132 22.09 -13.89 3.21
CA GLU A 132 22.74 -14.89 2.35
C GLU A 132 21.72 -15.90 1.81
N LEU A 133 20.89 -16.46 2.68
CA LEU A 133 19.86 -17.43 2.32
C LEU A 133 18.81 -16.83 1.37
N VAL A 134 18.33 -15.61 1.64
CA VAL A 134 17.40 -14.91 0.75
C VAL A 134 18.04 -14.64 -0.62
N ASP A 135 19.29 -14.20 -0.67
CA ASP A 135 19.99 -13.89 -1.91
C ASP A 135 20.24 -15.14 -2.79
N GLN A 136 20.31 -16.33 -2.18
CA GLN A 136 20.42 -17.63 -2.84
C GLN A 136 19.05 -18.27 -3.18
N SER A 137 17.95 -17.77 -2.58
CA SER A 137 16.61 -18.34 -2.73
C SER A 137 15.89 -17.92 -4.02
N ASN A 138 14.69 -18.47 -4.22
CA ASN A 138 13.79 -18.06 -5.30
C ASN A 138 13.29 -16.62 -5.14
N ILE A 139 13.27 -16.06 -3.91
CA ILE A 139 12.89 -14.67 -3.64
C ILE A 139 13.77 -13.73 -4.45
N ALA A 140 15.10 -13.83 -4.32
CA ALA A 140 16.02 -12.94 -5.01
C ALA A 140 15.93 -13.12 -6.54
N LYS A 141 15.81 -14.36 -7.03
CA LYS A 141 15.61 -14.63 -8.46
C LYS A 141 14.36 -13.95 -9.00
N GLU A 142 13.24 -14.07 -8.28
CA GLU A 142 11.98 -13.46 -8.69
C GLU A 142 12.03 -11.92 -8.62
N MET A 143 12.53 -11.36 -7.52
CA MET A 143 12.63 -9.90 -7.35
C MET A 143 13.55 -9.29 -8.42
N LYS A 144 14.69 -9.94 -8.73
CA LYS A 144 15.61 -9.50 -9.78
C LYS A 144 14.97 -9.53 -11.17
N SER A 145 14.06 -10.47 -11.45
CA SER A 145 13.36 -10.56 -12.74
C SER A 145 12.50 -9.33 -13.06
N ALA A 146 11.99 -8.65 -12.02
CA ALA A 146 11.16 -7.44 -12.15
C ALA A 146 11.87 -6.18 -11.61
N LYS A 147 13.20 -6.19 -11.46
CA LYS A 147 13.98 -5.15 -10.75
C LYS A 147 13.73 -3.71 -11.22
N ASN A 148 13.49 -3.52 -12.52
CA ASN A 148 13.29 -2.21 -13.14
C ASN A 148 11.81 -1.93 -13.47
N PHE A 149 10.88 -2.86 -13.18
CA PHE A 149 9.50 -2.80 -13.67
C PHE A 149 8.83 -1.46 -13.33
N ARG A 150 8.69 -1.13 -12.04
CA ARG A 150 8.04 0.12 -11.63
C ARG A 150 8.83 1.36 -11.97
N GLN A 151 10.16 1.29 -11.98
CA GLN A 151 11.02 2.42 -12.32
C GLN A 151 10.85 2.81 -13.80
N THR A 152 10.79 1.83 -14.70
CA THR A 152 10.50 2.05 -16.12
C THR A 152 9.11 2.67 -16.31
N VAL A 153 8.09 2.18 -15.60
CA VAL A 153 6.74 2.74 -15.70
C VAL A 153 6.64 4.15 -15.12
N ALA A 154 7.33 4.44 -14.02
CA ALA A 154 7.39 5.77 -13.45
C ALA A 154 8.06 6.77 -14.42
N LYS A 155 9.16 6.35 -15.06
CA LYS A 155 9.94 7.22 -15.97
C LYS A 155 9.22 7.53 -17.29
N PHE A 156 8.62 6.53 -17.92
CA PHE A 156 8.04 6.66 -19.27
C PHE A 156 6.50 6.72 -19.26
N GLY A 157 5.88 6.70 -18.08
CA GLY A 157 4.44 6.63 -17.90
C GLY A 157 3.84 5.27 -18.28
N PRO A 158 2.55 5.03 -18.01
CA PRO A 158 1.92 3.72 -18.23
C PRO A 158 1.93 3.26 -19.69
N LEU A 159 1.70 4.17 -20.65
CA LEU A 159 1.52 3.80 -22.07
C LEU A 159 2.80 3.22 -22.69
N GLN A 160 3.95 3.86 -22.47
CA GLN A 160 5.24 3.42 -23.01
C GLN A 160 6.01 2.56 -22.01
N GLY A 161 5.93 2.91 -20.72
CA GLY A 161 6.67 2.23 -19.67
C GLY A 161 6.20 0.81 -19.41
N MET A 162 4.91 0.49 -19.52
CA MET A 162 4.42 -0.89 -19.35
C MET A 162 5.03 -1.86 -20.38
N PRO A 163 4.94 -1.63 -21.70
CA PRO A 163 5.56 -2.53 -22.66
C PRO A 163 7.09 -2.57 -22.53
N LEU A 164 7.75 -1.43 -22.25
CA LEU A 164 9.19 -1.38 -22.02
C LEU A 164 9.63 -2.15 -20.77
N SER A 165 8.79 -2.19 -19.73
CA SER A 165 9.10 -2.84 -18.46
C SER A 165 9.29 -4.35 -18.57
N VAL A 166 8.72 -4.99 -19.60
CA VAL A 166 8.94 -6.43 -19.91
C VAL A 166 10.41 -6.69 -20.24
N LEU A 167 11.07 -5.75 -20.93
CA LEU A 167 12.51 -5.76 -21.20
C LEU A 167 13.29 -4.97 -20.14
N GLY A 168 12.65 -4.61 -19.03
CA GLY A 168 13.20 -3.71 -18.02
C GLY A 168 14.54 -4.17 -17.48
N GLY A 169 14.79 -5.49 -17.42
CA GLY A 169 16.08 -6.03 -16.98
C GLY A 169 17.30 -5.60 -17.81
N LEU A 170 17.09 -5.19 -19.06
CA LEU A 170 18.11 -4.65 -19.99
C LEU A 170 18.25 -3.13 -19.92
N LEU A 171 17.30 -2.44 -19.29
CA LEU A 171 17.32 -0.99 -19.13
C LEU A 171 18.20 -0.59 -17.93
N PRO A 172 18.77 0.63 -17.92
CA PRO A 172 19.44 1.15 -16.74
C PRO A 172 18.46 1.26 -15.56
N LYS A 173 19.02 1.26 -14.34
CA LYS A 173 18.27 1.63 -13.14
C LYS A 173 17.86 3.11 -13.26
N PHE A 174 16.58 3.41 -13.05
CA PHE A 174 16.11 4.80 -12.99
C PHE A 174 15.89 5.22 -11.54
N GLU A 175 16.12 6.50 -11.24
CA GLU A 175 15.66 7.10 -9.99
C GLU A 175 14.16 7.32 -10.04
N VAL A 176 13.51 7.10 -8.90
CA VAL A 176 12.07 7.30 -8.71
C VAL A 176 11.90 8.18 -7.48
N GLU A 177 11.09 9.22 -7.61
CA GLU A 177 10.74 10.14 -6.52
C GLU A 177 9.91 9.43 -5.45
N LYS A 178 9.78 10.04 -4.27
CA LYS A 178 8.93 9.49 -3.22
C LYS A 178 7.46 9.72 -3.57
N ASP A 179 6.61 8.73 -3.30
CA ASP A 179 5.19 8.76 -3.67
C ASP A 179 4.41 10.00 -3.19
N TYR A 180 4.75 10.52 -2.01
CA TYR A 180 4.08 11.71 -1.46
C TYR A 180 4.45 13.00 -2.20
N GLU A 181 5.63 13.06 -2.83
CA GLU A 181 6.12 14.23 -3.56
C GLU A 181 5.42 14.38 -4.92
N ALA A 182 4.81 13.30 -5.43
CA ALA A 182 4.12 13.30 -6.72
C ALA A 182 2.80 14.10 -6.74
N MET A 183 2.24 14.48 -5.58
CA MET A 183 0.95 15.16 -5.51
C MET A 183 1.03 16.57 -6.11
N SER A 184 -0.04 16.95 -6.81
CA SER A 184 -0.20 18.25 -7.46
C SER A 184 -1.64 18.75 -7.29
N VAL A 185 -1.88 20.02 -7.64
CA VAL A 185 -3.24 20.60 -7.65
C VAL A 185 -4.13 20.10 -8.80
N ALA A 186 -3.61 19.21 -9.65
CA ALA A 186 -4.38 18.63 -10.75
C ALA A 186 -5.61 17.87 -10.24
N GLN A 187 -6.74 18.05 -10.92
CA GLN A 187 -8.00 17.41 -10.57
C GLN A 187 -8.21 16.10 -11.34
N TYR A 188 -8.76 15.10 -10.67
CA TYR A 188 -9.10 13.80 -11.25
C TYR A 188 -10.41 13.89 -12.02
N ARG A 189 -10.37 13.61 -13.32
CA ARG A 189 -11.51 13.86 -14.23
C ARG A 189 -12.56 12.75 -14.27
N LEU A 190 -12.25 11.55 -13.79
CA LEU A 190 -13.13 10.38 -13.90
C LEU A 190 -13.87 10.18 -12.58
N LYS A 191 -14.56 11.20 -12.09
CA LYS A 191 -15.37 11.09 -10.88
C LYS A 191 -16.69 10.38 -11.23
N PRO A 192 -17.12 9.36 -10.45
CA PRO A 192 -18.44 8.76 -10.62
C PRO A 192 -19.54 9.76 -10.22
N ASP A 193 -20.75 9.54 -10.72
CA ASP A 193 -21.91 10.40 -10.42
C ASP A 193 -22.29 10.41 -8.94
N GLN A 194 -22.04 9.30 -8.24
CA GLN A 194 -22.30 9.15 -6.82
C GLN A 194 -21.00 9.18 -6.02
N ASN A 195 -21.00 9.96 -4.95
CA ASN A 195 -19.90 9.98 -4.00
C ASN A 195 -19.76 8.61 -3.33
N PHE A 196 -18.52 8.21 -3.10
CA PHE A 196 -18.22 7.01 -2.35
C PHE A 196 -18.70 7.12 -0.89
N ASP A 197 -19.58 6.19 -0.51
CA ASP A 197 -20.07 6.05 0.86
C ASP A 197 -19.03 5.34 1.74
N LYS A 198 -18.33 6.14 2.55
CA LYS A 198 -17.30 5.67 3.47
C LYS A 198 -17.88 4.91 4.65
N ASP A 199 -19.09 5.25 5.10
CA ASP A 199 -19.70 4.66 6.30
C ASP A 199 -20.19 3.25 6.01
N THR A 200 -20.84 3.06 4.85
CA THR A 200 -21.17 1.71 4.39
C THR A 200 -19.91 0.88 4.17
N PHE A 201 -18.83 1.49 3.65
CA PHE A 201 -17.57 0.77 3.44
C PHE A 201 -16.90 0.34 4.74
N THR A 202 -16.85 1.20 5.76
CA THR A 202 -16.29 0.86 7.08
C THR A 202 -17.14 -0.19 7.79
N ALA A 203 -18.46 -0.10 7.70
CA ALA A 203 -19.37 -1.10 8.23
C ALA A 203 -19.14 -2.48 7.59
N VAL A 204 -19.00 -2.54 6.26
CA VAL A 204 -18.74 -3.80 5.52
C VAL A 204 -17.32 -4.34 5.76
N ALA A 205 -16.34 -3.46 6.05
CA ALA A 205 -15.02 -3.85 6.51
C ALA A 205 -15.01 -4.35 7.97
N ALA A 206 -16.12 -4.18 8.69
CA ALA A 206 -16.31 -4.56 10.08
C ALA A 206 -15.16 -4.08 10.97
N THR A 207 -14.66 -2.88 10.70
CA THR A 207 -13.57 -2.28 11.49
C THR A 207 -14.11 -1.68 12.76
N GLU A 208 -13.39 -1.87 13.86
CA GLU A 208 -13.74 -1.29 15.14
C GLU A 208 -12.52 -1.09 16.01
N HIS A 209 -12.58 -0.10 16.87
CA HIS A 209 -11.62 0.15 17.93
C HIS A 209 -12.37 0.63 19.17
N ARG A 210 -11.73 0.59 20.33
CA ARG A 210 -12.30 1.20 21.53
C ARG A 210 -12.24 2.73 21.37
N GLU A 211 -13.39 3.40 21.36
CA GLU A 211 -13.47 4.86 21.14
C GLU A 211 -12.70 5.70 22.17
N GLU A 212 -12.53 5.18 23.39
CA GLU A 212 -11.78 5.84 24.47
C GLU A 212 -10.26 5.65 24.37
N GLU A 213 -9.76 4.88 23.40
CA GLU A 213 -8.32 4.74 23.19
C GLU A 213 -7.72 6.01 22.56
N PRO A 214 -6.46 6.36 22.87
CA PRO A 214 -5.79 7.44 22.16
C PRO A 214 -5.70 7.16 20.66
N SER A 215 -5.99 8.17 19.83
CA SER A 215 -5.83 8.04 18.38
C SER A 215 -4.43 7.52 18.02
N HIS A 216 -4.41 6.38 17.35
CA HIS A 216 -3.21 5.75 16.79
C HIS A 216 -2.73 6.44 15.50
N LEU A 217 -3.44 7.49 15.08
CA LEU A 217 -3.07 8.39 13.98
C LEU A 217 -2.71 9.76 14.56
N LYS A 218 -1.52 10.25 14.22
CA LYS A 218 -1.02 11.55 14.67
C LYS A 218 -0.68 12.42 13.48
N ILE A 219 -1.18 13.65 13.51
CA ILE A 219 -0.68 14.74 12.66
C ILE A 219 0.46 15.38 13.45
N LEU A 220 1.67 15.44 12.86
CA LEU A 220 2.85 15.92 13.58
C LEU A 220 2.84 17.44 13.77
N ASP A 221 2.45 18.16 12.72
CA ASP A 221 2.40 19.62 12.69
C ASP A 221 1.06 20.11 12.12
N GLY A 222 0.19 20.64 12.99
CA GLY A 222 -1.11 21.17 12.59
C GLY A 222 -1.01 22.46 11.76
N ASP A 223 0.06 23.23 11.91
CA ASP A 223 0.27 24.47 11.18
C ASP A 223 0.60 24.19 9.71
N ILE A 224 1.34 23.12 9.42
CA ILE A 224 1.53 22.65 8.03
C ILE A 224 0.18 22.32 7.39
N CYS A 225 -0.72 21.66 8.12
CA CYS A 225 -2.06 21.37 7.62
C CYS A 225 -2.81 22.66 7.28
N LYS A 226 -2.84 23.62 8.22
CA LYS A 226 -3.58 24.88 8.08
C LYS A 226 -3.01 25.83 7.02
N THR A 227 -1.69 26.00 6.99
CA THR A 227 -1.03 27.06 6.21
C THR A 227 -0.57 26.61 4.82
N LYS A 228 -0.38 25.30 4.61
CA LYS A 228 0.11 24.75 3.33
C LYS A 228 -0.86 23.74 2.75
N CYS A 229 -1.14 22.66 3.48
CA CYS A 229 -1.85 21.51 2.92
C CYS A 229 -3.31 21.79 2.55
N SER A 230 -4.08 22.39 3.45
CA SER A 230 -5.49 22.71 3.18
C SER A 230 -5.64 23.76 2.08
N PRO A 231 -4.89 24.89 2.08
CA PRO A 231 -4.98 25.87 0.99
C PRO A 231 -4.53 25.34 -0.38
N GLU A 232 -3.48 24.51 -0.43
CA GLU A 232 -2.91 24.04 -1.71
C GLU A 232 -3.62 22.81 -2.27
N PHE A 233 -3.90 21.81 -1.42
CA PHE A 233 -4.38 20.50 -1.85
C PHE A 233 -5.79 20.17 -1.35
N ASN A 234 -6.44 21.08 -0.61
CA ASN A 234 -7.74 20.85 0.01
C ASN A 234 -7.77 19.60 0.91
N SER A 235 -6.76 19.47 1.78
CA SER A 235 -6.69 18.43 2.81
C SER A 235 -6.90 17.00 2.26
N PRO A 236 -6.05 16.54 1.32
CA PRO A 236 -6.27 15.34 0.50
C PRO A 236 -6.42 14.05 1.31
N CYS A 237 -5.96 14.02 2.56
CA CYS A 237 -6.18 12.90 3.48
C CYS A 237 -7.64 12.62 3.80
N ILE A 238 -8.49 13.66 3.78
CA ILE A 238 -9.95 13.50 3.87
C ILE A 238 -10.45 12.75 2.63
N THR A 239 -9.86 12.99 1.46
CA THR A 239 -10.30 12.40 0.19
C THR A 239 -9.79 10.98 -0.02
N PHE A 240 -8.47 10.75 0.07
CA PHE A 240 -7.89 9.44 -0.24
C PHE A 240 -8.10 8.41 0.87
N CYS A 241 -8.47 8.83 2.09
CA CYS A 241 -8.80 7.89 3.16
C CYS A 241 -10.13 7.20 2.83
N PRO A 242 -10.13 5.87 2.62
CA PRO A 242 -11.35 5.17 2.25
C PRO A 242 -12.32 4.97 3.42
N ALA A 243 -11.94 5.40 4.62
CA ALA A 243 -12.64 5.06 5.86
C ALA A 243 -13.12 6.27 6.65
N GLY A 244 -13.06 7.48 6.08
CA GLY A 244 -13.59 8.67 6.76
C GLY A 244 -12.89 9.01 8.08
N VAL A 245 -11.64 8.59 8.26
CA VAL A 245 -10.92 8.80 9.52
C VAL A 245 -10.59 10.27 9.75
N TYR A 246 -10.32 11.02 8.67
CA TYR A 246 -9.93 12.42 8.73
C TYR A 246 -11.09 13.35 8.38
N GLU A 247 -11.29 14.39 9.19
CA GLU A 247 -12.29 15.42 9.00
C GLU A 247 -11.76 16.78 9.44
N THR A 248 -12.44 17.84 9.01
CA THR A 248 -12.17 19.21 9.47
C THR A 248 -13.08 19.54 10.65
N ILE A 249 -12.49 19.70 11.84
CA ILE A 249 -13.17 20.06 13.08
C ILE A 249 -12.64 21.42 13.54
N HIS A 250 -13.51 22.44 13.61
CA HIS A 250 -13.13 23.83 13.93
C HIS A 250 -11.96 24.34 13.05
N ASP A 251 -12.11 24.22 11.73
CA ASP A 251 -11.11 24.62 10.71
C ASP A 251 -9.74 23.93 10.83
N GLN A 252 -9.67 22.81 11.54
CA GLN A 252 -8.47 22.00 11.68
C GLN A 252 -8.74 20.57 11.20
N VAL A 253 -7.88 20.09 10.31
CA VAL A 253 -7.89 18.68 9.91
C VAL A 253 -7.43 17.83 11.09
N LYS A 254 -8.23 16.83 11.47
CA LYS A 254 -7.94 15.90 12.56
C LYS A 254 -8.29 14.47 12.15
N PRO A 255 -7.62 13.44 12.70
CA PRO A 255 -8.11 12.07 12.66
C PRO A 255 -9.31 11.96 13.62
N ALA A 256 -10.46 12.47 13.20
CA ALA A 256 -11.67 12.59 14.01
C ALA A 256 -12.31 11.24 14.34
N ASN A 257 -12.21 10.27 13.42
CA ASN A 257 -12.83 8.95 13.55
C ASN A 257 -11.75 7.84 13.49
N PRO A 258 -10.82 7.76 14.46
CA PRO A 258 -9.75 6.77 14.42
C PRO A 258 -10.28 5.33 14.51
N SER A 259 -11.47 5.12 15.07
CA SER A 259 -12.13 3.82 15.16
C SER A 259 -12.51 3.21 13.80
N ASN A 260 -12.65 4.05 12.76
CA ASN A 260 -12.88 3.60 11.39
C ASN A 260 -11.61 3.11 10.68
N CYS A 261 -10.41 3.22 11.28
CA CYS A 261 -9.17 2.99 10.56
C CYS A 261 -8.96 1.53 10.11
N LEU A 262 -8.82 1.31 8.79
CA LEU A 262 -8.61 -0.02 8.20
C LEU A 262 -7.16 -0.53 8.27
N HIS A 263 -6.27 0.22 8.92
CA HIS A 263 -4.82 -0.06 8.99
C HIS A 263 -4.16 -0.22 7.60
N CYS A 264 -4.73 0.44 6.58
CA CYS A 264 -4.24 0.36 5.20
C CYS A 264 -2.84 0.97 5.02
N LYS A 265 -2.47 1.93 5.88
CA LYS A 265 -1.22 2.72 5.90
C LYS A 265 -1.08 3.78 4.80
N THR A 266 -2.11 4.00 3.99
CA THR A 266 -2.08 4.98 2.88
C THR A 266 -1.75 6.41 3.35
N CYS A 267 -2.33 6.85 4.46
CA CYS A 267 -2.15 8.21 4.97
C CYS A 267 -0.69 8.56 5.29
N GLN A 268 0.09 7.61 5.79
CA GLN A 268 1.49 7.81 6.13
C GLN A 268 2.39 7.96 4.88
N ARG A 269 1.96 7.45 3.72
CA ARG A 269 2.78 7.52 2.49
C ARG A 269 2.23 8.46 1.43
N LYS A 270 0.98 8.90 1.56
CA LYS A 270 0.34 9.79 0.59
C LYS A 270 0.10 11.21 1.10
N CYS A 271 0.27 11.48 2.39
CA CYS A 271 0.28 12.86 2.88
C CYS A 271 1.39 13.65 2.17
N PRO A 272 1.09 14.72 1.41
CA PRO A 272 2.09 15.41 0.57
C PRO A 272 3.23 16.08 1.36
N PHE A 273 3.08 16.20 2.69
CA PHE A 273 4.09 16.76 3.59
C PHE A 273 4.70 15.72 4.53
N ASP A 274 4.44 14.42 4.32
CA ASP A 274 4.86 13.34 5.22
C ASP A 274 4.53 13.63 6.71
N ASN A 275 3.36 14.24 6.95
CA ASN A 275 3.00 14.85 8.23
C ASN A 275 2.09 13.95 9.10
N ILE A 276 1.86 12.71 8.67
CA ILE A 276 0.98 11.76 9.37
C ILE A 276 1.81 10.56 9.82
N ARG A 277 1.63 10.14 11.08
CA ARG A 277 2.20 8.91 11.62
C ARG A 277 1.10 7.98 12.06
N TRP A 278 1.20 6.71 11.65
CA TRP A 278 0.39 5.62 12.14
C TRP A 278 1.21 4.82 13.15
N THR A 279 0.66 4.61 14.34
CA THR A 279 1.16 3.65 15.33
C THR A 279 0.16 2.52 15.49
N VAL A 280 0.60 1.41 16.10
CA VAL A 280 -0.32 0.30 16.39
C VAL A 280 -1.32 0.75 17.47
N PRO A 281 -2.64 0.56 17.29
CA PRO A 281 -3.63 0.78 18.36
C PRO A 281 -3.58 -0.32 19.43
N GLU A 282 -4.53 -0.32 20.37
CA GLU A 282 -4.66 -1.45 21.29
C GLU A 282 -4.95 -2.76 20.53
N GLY A 283 -4.44 -3.86 21.08
CA GLY A 283 -4.58 -5.18 20.45
C GLY A 283 -6.05 -5.58 20.30
N GLY A 284 -6.41 -6.07 19.12
CA GLY A 284 -7.78 -6.48 18.79
C GLY A 284 -8.59 -5.42 18.04
N GLY A 285 -8.14 -4.16 17.99
CA GLY A 285 -8.72 -3.13 17.14
C GLY A 285 -8.32 -3.29 15.66
N GLY A 286 -9.18 -2.82 14.75
CA GLY A 286 -8.96 -2.84 13.31
C GLY A 286 -10.04 -3.57 12.52
N PRO A 287 -9.80 -3.79 11.22
CA PRO A 287 -10.74 -4.49 10.34
C PRO A 287 -10.91 -5.96 10.74
N ARG A 288 -12.15 -6.47 10.65
CA ARG A 288 -12.50 -7.89 10.91
C ARG A 288 -12.75 -8.64 9.61
N TYR A 289 -11.72 -8.68 8.77
CA TYR A 289 -11.77 -9.44 7.52
C TYR A 289 -11.91 -10.95 7.78
N LYS A 290 -12.79 -11.61 7.03
CA LYS A 290 -13.09 -13.05 7.12
C LYS A 290 -12.63 -13.82 5.90
N ARG A 291 -12.69 -13.21 4.71
CA ARG A 291 -12.41 -13.89 3.42
C ARG A 291 -11.39 -13.13 2.55
N MET A 292 -10.87 -11.99 3.02
CA MET A 292 -9.79 -11.24 2.36
C MET A 292 -8.41 -11.84 2.60
#